data_AF-A0AAW1UDD7-F1
#
_entry.id   AF-A0AAW1UDD7-F1
#
_cell.length_a   1.000
_cell.length_b   1.000
_cell.length_c   1.000
_cell.angle_alpha   90.00
_cell.angle_beta   90.00
_cell.angle_gamma   90.00
#
_symmetry.space_group_name_H-M   'P 1'
#
loop_
_entity.id
_entity.type
_entity.pdbx_description
1 polymer ?
#
loop_
_entity_poly.entity_id
_entity_poly.type
_entity_poly.pdbx_seq_one_letter_code
_entity_poly.pdbx_strand_id
1 'polypeptide(L)'
;MSDEEYDSDSSGASDYGLMKQALPFNCVIPRNFDPSKIPQTAEEYLQYGVYERSLTKPWIRAKIDPAKLTQNMCYQLKIDKLDNSVSTDFLPSQEWQKKKLEEFIEFRDFIQPRLNVSSTNVLRGKISEANFINQSPCFSKIITYSQEDKIKVLEIIIDYLDSLEDGTVFGENVGSWIYAMLSLLDVPLFSSDCHIVRLLDVHHYRCRSTLIHYTCSKY
;
A
#
# COMPACT_ATOMS: atom_id res chain seq x y z
N MET A 1 -12.48 -10.77 49.15
CA MET A 1 -12.28 -9.49 48.44
C MET A 1 -11.14 -9.75 47.46
N SER A 2 -11.41 -10.15 46.23
CA SER A 2 -12.50 -9.70 45.37
C SER A 2 -12.99 -10.86 44.49
N ASP A 3 -14.29 -10.91 44.28
CA ASP A 3 -14.97 -11.79 43.34
C ASP A 3 -14.52 -11.46 41.91
N GLU A 4 -13.98 -12.45 41.20
CA GLU A 4 -13.90 -12.40 39.73
C GLU A 4 -14.89 -13.43 39.20
N GLU A 5 -16.08 -12.92 38.94
CA GLU A 5 -17.19 -13.51 38.21
C GLU A 5 -16.69 -13.84 36.80
N TYR A 6 -16.38 -15.12 36.55
CA TYR A 6 -16.04 -15.59 35.22
C TYR A 6 -17.32 -15.64 34.37
N ASP A 7 -17.41 -14.70 33.43
CA ASP A 7 -18.47 -14.62 32.43
C ASP A 7 -18.70 -15.99 31.75
N SER A 8 -19.95 -16.44 31.82
CA SER A 8 -20.46 -17.54 31.02
C SER A 8 -20.52 -17.10 29.56
N ASP A 9 -19.51 -17.49 28.77
CA ASP A 9 -19.63 -17.49 27.31
C ASP A 9 -20.58 -18.63 26.88
N SER A 10 -21.89 -18.35 26.96
CA SER A 10 -22.94 -19.16 26.37
C SER A 10 -23.76 -18.33 25.39
N SER A 11 -23.93 -18.91 24.19
CA SER A 11 -24.95 -18.61 23.19
C SER A 11 -24.81 -17.32 22.38
N GLY A 12 -24.00 -17.41 21.31
CA GLY A 12 -24.02 -16.44 20.23
C GLY A 12 -23.62 -17.10 18.92
N ALA A 13 -24.54 -17.83 18.30
CA ALA A 13 -24.43 -18.23 16.91
C ALA A 13 -24.51 -16.96 16.03
N SER A 14 -23.43 -16.18 15.98
CA SER A 14 -23.30 -15.14 14.97
C SER A 14 -22.84 -15.80 13.69
N ASP A 15 -23.49 -15.44 12.58
CA ASP A 15 -23.25 -15.95 11.24
C ASP A 15 -21.88 -15.49 10.66
N TYR A 16 -20.94 -15.12 11.52
CA TYR A 16 -19.62 -14.57 11.17
C TYR A 16 -18.47 -15.15 12.02
N GLY A 17 -18.70 -16.18 12.86
CA GLY A 17 -17.65 -16.78 13.69
C GLY A 17 -16.61 -17.60 12.90
N LEU A 18 -15.32 -17.48 13.28
CA LEU A 18 -14.16 -18.12 12.62
C LEU A 18 -14.23 -19.66 12.52
N MET A 19 -15.15 -20.32 13.24
CA MET A 19 -15.48 -21.74 13.09
C MET A 19 -16.94 -21.96 13.50
N LYS A 20 -17.86 -21.94 12.53
CA LYS A 20 -19.27 -22.20 12.80
C LYS A 20 -19.51 -23.68 13.09
N GLN A 21 -20.47 -23.95 13.97
CA GLN A 21 -20.93 -25.30 14.25
C GLN A 21 -21.62 -25.89 13.00
N ALA A 22 -21.11 -27.00 12.49
CA ALA A 22 -21.60 -27.62 11.26
C ALA A 22 -22.81 -28.56 11.49
N LEU A 23 -22.94 -29.10 12.70
CA LEU A 23 -23.99 -30.05 13.07
C LEU A 23 -24.93 -29.40 14.09
N PRO A 24 -26.25 -29.52 13.95
CA PRO A 24 -27.21 -28.98 14.90
C PRO A 24 -27.27 -29.86 16.16
N PHE A 25 -26.20 -29.86 16.94
CA PHE A 25 -26.13 -30.59 18.21
C PHE A 25 -26.09 -29.60 19.37
N ASN A 26 -26.66 -29.97 20.50
CA ASN A 26 -26.55 -29.13 21.68
C ASN A 26 -25.17 -29.37 22.32
N CYS A 27 -24.30 -28.36 22.32
CA CYS A 27 -22.93 -28.44 22.86
C CYS A 27 -22.84 -28.65 24.38
N VAL A 28 -23.96 -28.96 25.05
CA VAL A 28 -24.04 -29.10 26.49
C VAL A 28 -23.80 -30.56 26.88
N ILE A 29 -22.76 -30.80 27.68
CA ILE A 29 -22.48 -32.11 28.26
C ILE A 29 -23.57 -32.43 29.30
N PRO A 30 -24.33 -33.54 29.17
CA PRO A 30 -25.35 -33.92 30.14
C PRO A 30 -24.79 -34.19 31.55
N ARG A 31 -25.57 -33.94 32.61
CA ARG A 31 -25.14 -34.17 34.00
C ARG A 31 -24.85 -35.65 34.34
N ASN A 32 -25.40 -36.57 33.56
CA ASN A 32 -25.24 -38.02 33.68
C ASN A 32 -24.25 -38.61 32.66
N PHE A 33 -23.43 -37.77 32.03
CA PHE A 33 -22.44 -38.20 31.05
C PHE A 33 -21.37 -39.07 31.71
N ASP A 34 -21.20 -40.30 31.22
CA ASP A 34 -20.22 -41.26 31.71
C ASP A 34 -19.14 -41.48 30.63
N PRO A 35 -17.93 -40.94 30.81
CA PRO A 35 -16.85 -41.04 29.83
C PRO A 35 -16.26 -42.46 29.71
N SER A 36 -16.68 -43.41 30.55
CA SER A 36 -16.18 -44.80 30.49
C SER A 36 -17.02 -45.71 29.60
N LYS A 37 -18.19 -45.25 29.14
CA LYS A 37 -19.09 -46.04 28.29
C LYS A 37 -18.80 -45.75 26.82
N ILE A 38 -18.86 -46.80 26.00
CA ILE A 38 -18.74 -46.68 24.55
C ILE A 38 -20.01 -46.01 24.02
N PRO A 39 -19.92 -44.87 23.31
CA PRO A 39 -21.08 -44.16 22.79
C PRO A 39 -21.84 -45.05 21.80
N GLN A 40 -23.16 -45.13 21.95
CA GLN A 40 -24.04 -45.93 21.09
C GLN A 40 -24.76 -45.08 20.05
N THR A 41 -24.76 -43.75 20.22
CA THR A 41 -25.40 -42.80 19.30
C THR A 41 -24.42 -41.74 18.80
N ALA A 42 -24.75 -41.12 17.66
CA ALA A 42 -23.96 -40.03 17.09
C ALA A 42 -23.91 -38.80 18.01
N GLU A 43 -24.98 -38.51 18.75
CA GLU A 43 -25.03 -37.38 19.70
C GLU A 43 -24.15 -37.62 20.93
N GLU A 44 -24.19 -38.83 21.51
CA GLU A 44 -23.30 -39.22 22.61
C GLU A 44 -21.83 -39.15 22.19
N TYR A 45 -21.53 -39.52 20.95
CA TYR A 45 -20.19 -39.41 20.37
C TYR A 45 -19.73 -37.95 20.29
N LEU A 46 -20.59 -37.03 19.85
CA LEU A 46 -20.27 -35.59 19.79
C LEU A 46 -20.07 -35.00 21.20
N GLN A 47 -20.89 -35.39 22.17
CA GLN A 47 -20.72 -34.99 23.58
C GLN A 47 -19.38 -35.47 24.14
N TYR A 48 -18.97 -36.69 23.80
CA TYR A 48 -17.66 -37.23 24.16
C TYR A 48 -16.52 -36.39 23.57
N GLY A 49 -16.62 -35.99 22.30
CA GLY A 49 -15.64 -35.08 21.68
C GLY A 49 -15.59 -33.69 22.31
N VAL A 50 -16.74 -33.13 22.73
CA VAL A 50 -16.78 -31.85 23.47
C VAL A 50 -16.14 -32.00 24.85
N TYR A 51 -16.42 -33.10 25.55
CA TYR A 51 -15.82 -33.42 26.83
C TYR A 51 -14.31 -33.60 26.72
N GLU A 52 -13.83 -34.42 25.78
CA GLU A 52 -12.40 -34.62 25.53
C GLU A 52 -11.70 -33.30 25.21
N ARG A 53 -12.31 -32.48 24.33
CA ARG A 53 -11.79 -31.15 24.02
C ARG A 53 -11.69 -30.26 25.26
N SER A 54 -12.66 -30.31 26.18
CA SER A 54 -12.64 -29.53 27.43
C SER A 54 -11.49 -29.93 28.37
N LEU A 55 -11.02 -31.18 28.29
CA LEU A 55 -9.86 -31.67 29.02
C LEU A 55 -8.54 -31.29 28.34
N THR A 56 -8.55 -31.11 27.03
CA THR A 56 -7.36 -30.68 26.29
C THR A 56 -7.06 -29.19 26.52
N LYS A 57 -5.77 -28.83 26.46
CA LYS A 57 -5.36 -27.42 26.50
C LYS A 57 -5.81 -26.72 25.21
N PRO A 58 -6.35 -25.49 25.29
CA PRO A 58 -6.86 -24.78 24.11
C PRO A 58 -5.75 -24.43 23.10
N TRP A 59 -4.52 -24.30 23.56
CA TRP A 59 -3.34 -24.12 22.71
C TRP A 59 -2.16 -24.89 23.30
N ILE A 60 -1.33 -25.43 22.41
CA ILE A 60 -0.12 -26.19 22.75
C ILE A 60 1.03 -25.53 21.98
N ARG A 61 2.16 -25.29 22.66
CA ARG A 61 3.40 -24.81 22.01
C ARG A 61 4.41 -25.94 21.98
N ALA A 62 4.86 -26.31 20.79
CA ALA A 62 6.00 -27.19 20.61
C ALA A 62 7.30 -26.39 20.70
N LYS A 63 8.31 -26.93 21.40
CA LYS A 63 9.66 -26.36 21.39
C LYS A 63 10.33 -26.75 20.07
N ILE A 64 10.68 -25.75 19.27
CA ILE A 64 11.36 -25.92 17.99
C ILE A 64 12.72 -25.24 18.09
N ASP A 65 13.77 -25.90 17.59
CA ASP A 65 15.10 -25.32 17.54
C ASP A 65 15.11 -24.13 16.55
N PRO A 66 15.44 -22.91 17.01
CA PRO A 66 15.36 -21.72 16.18
C PRO A 66 16.37 -21.74 15.02
N ALA A 67 17.47 -22.47 15.17
CA ALA A 67 18.50 -22.62 14.14
C ALA A 67 17.99 -23.27 12.85
N LYS A 68 16.96 -24.12 12.94
CA LYS A 68 16.33 -24.77 11.77
C LYS A 68 15.43 -23.81 10.98
N LEU A 69 14.97 -22.72 11.60
CA LEU A 69 14.08 -21.75 10.99
C LEU A 69 14.84 -20.66 10.22
N THR A 70 16.08 -20.39 10.60
CA THR A 70 16.89 -19.30 10.02
C THR A 70 17.65 -19.68 8.76
N GLN A 71 17.74 -20.97 8.42
CA GLN A 71 18.66 -21.46 7.39
C GLN A 71 18.26 -21.06 5.96
N ASN A 72 16.96 -20.92 5.67
CA ASN A 72 16.44 -20.65 4.32
C ASN A 72 15.28 -19.61 4.34
N MET A 73 15.43 -18.53 5.11
CA MET A 73 14.38 -17.50 5.12
C MET A 73 14.44 -16.65 3.85
N CYS A 74 13.29 -16.47 3.19
CA CYS A 74 13.16 -15.46 2.15
C CYS A 74 13.24 -14.07 2.77
N TYR A 75 14.11 -13.21 2.24
CA TYR A 75 14.22 -11.83 2.66
C TYR A 75 13.12 -11.00 1.98
N GLN A 76 12.36 -10.26 2.77
CA GLN A 76 11.53 -9.19 2.24
C GLN A 76 12.43 -7.97 2.01
N LEU A 77 12.72 -7.68 0.75
CA LEU A 77 13.40 -6.45 0.38
C LEU A 77 12.44 -5.29 0.65
N LYS A 78 12.75 -4.51 1.67
CA LYS A 78 12.15 -3.19 1.82
C LYS A 78 12.94 -2.28 0.88
N ILE A 79 12.26 -1.75 -0.14
CA ILE A 79 12.82 -0.70 -0.97
C ILE A 79 13.12 0.45 -0.01
N ASP A 80 14.41 0.77 0.15
CA ASP A 80 14.84 1.78 1.10
C ASP A 80 14.18 3.10 0.74
N LYS A 81 13.64 3.75 1.77
CA LYS A 81 13.18 5.14 1.66
C LYS A 81 14.37 5.99 1.25
N LEU A 82 14.08 7.05 0.51
CA LEU A 82 14.95 8.19 0.24
C LEU A 82 16.11 8.26 1.23
N ASP A 83 17.32 7.94 0.78
CA ASP A 83 18.49 8.01 1.65
C ASP A 83 18.59 9.46 2.15
N ASN A 84 18.92 9.73 3.40
CA ASN A 84 18.92 11.11 3.92
C ASN A 84 20.22 11.87 3.58
N SER A 85 20.94 11.45 2.54
CA SER A 85 22.27 11.96 2.17
C SER A 85 22.26 13.34 1.51
N VAL A 86 21.09 13.93 1.25
CA VAL A 86 21.03 15.31 0.73
C VAL A 86 21.47 16.28 1.82
N SER A 87 22.52 17.06 1.51
CA SER A 87 23.01 18.14 2.37
C SER A 87 21.85 19.06 2.79
N THR A 88 21.80 19.41 4.08
CA THR A 88 20.77 20.25 4.70
C THR A 88 20.53 21.56 3.96
N ASP A 89 21.55 22.07 3.27
CA ASP A 89 21.56 23.39 2.65
C ASP A 89 20.62 23.48 1.44
N PHE A 90 20.29 22.35 0.81
CA PHE A 90 19.36 22.33 -0.30
C PHE A 90 17.92 22.05 0.14
N LEU A 91 17.69 21.63 1.40
CA LEU A 91 16.33 21.26 1.84
C LEU A 91 15.47 22.53 1.93
N PRO A 92 14.30 22.56 1.27
CA PRO A 92 13.41 23.70 1.40
C PRO A 92 12.88 23.78 2.84
N SER A 93 12.69 25.01 3.34
CA SER A 93 12.11 25.23 4.66
C SER A 93 10.68 24.69 4.75
N GLN A 94 10.25 24.30 5.95
CA GLN A 94 8.90 23.77 6.15
C GLN A 94 7.81 24.79 5.76
N GLU A 95 8.07 26.09 5.97
CA GLU A 95 7.17 27.17 5.59
C GLU A 95 7.01 27.26 4.07
N TRP A 96 8.11 27.15 3.32
CA TRP A 96 8.06 27.13 1.86
C TRP A 96 7.30 25.92 1.33
N GLN A 97 7.51 24.74 1.95
CA GLN A 97 6.78 23.52 1.57
C GLN A 97 5.28 23.65 1.78
N LYS A 98 4.85 24.20 2.94
CA LYS A 98 3.44 24.46 3.24
C LYS A 98 2.82 25.43 2.24
N LYS A 99 3.51 26.54 1.96
CA LYS A 99 3.06 27.51 0.96
C LYS A 99 2.87 26.88 -0.42
N LYS A 100 3.83 26.03 -0.86
CA LYS A 100 3.73 25.34 -2.15
C LYS A 100 2.61 24.31 -2.19
N LEU A 101 2.34 23.65 -1.06
CA LEU A 101 1.23 22.73 -0.92
C LEU A 101 -0.11 23.47 -1.03
N GLU A 102 -0.25 24.64 -0.38
CA GLU A 102 -1.44 25.49 -0.48
C GLU A 102 -1.67 25.95 -1.92
N GLU A 103 -0.65 26.49 -2.58
CA GLU A 103 -0.72 26.89 -4.00
C GLU A 103 -1.14 25.72 -4.91
N PHE A 104 -0.67 24.50 -4.62
CA PHE A 104 -1.05 23.30 -5.38
C PHE A 104 -2.51 22.90 -5.15
N ILE A 105 -3.01 22.97 -3.92
CA ILE A 105 -4.40 22.66 -3.59
C ILE A 105 -5.32 23.68 -4.27
N GLU A 106 -5.03 24.97 -4.15
CA GLU A 106 -5.80 26.04 -4.81
C GLU A 106 -5.87 25.83 -6.32
N PHE A 107 -4.75 25.47 -6.95
CA PHE A 107 -4.69 25.19 -8.38
C PHE A 107 -5.53 23.96 -8.75
N ARG A 108 -5.51 22.92 -7.93
CA ARG A 108 -6.29 21.70 -8.15
C ARG A 108 -7.79 21.96 -8.02
N ASP A 109 -8.20 22.68 -6.99
CA ASP A 109 -9.59 23.10 -6.77
C ASP A 109 -10.10 23.97 -7.93
N PHE A 110 -9.22 24.80 -8.50
CA PHE A 110 -9.52 25.55 -9.71
C PHE A 110 -9.74 24.63 -10.92
N ILE A 111 -8.93 23.59 -11.12
CA ILE A 111 -9.01 22.72 -12.31
C ILE A 111 -10.12 21.69 -12.21
N GLN A 112 -10.37 21.13 -11.03
CA GLN A 112 -11.23 19.96 -10.84
C GLN A 112 -12.65 20.11 -11.43
N PRO A 113 -13.34 21.27 -11.30
CA PRO A 113 -14.64 21.48 -11.94
C PRO A 113 -14.63 21.39 -13.47
N ARG A 114 -13.47 21.61 -14.09
CA ARG A 114 -13.28 21.63 -15.55
C ARG A 114 -12.99 20.24 -16.13
N LEU A 115 -12.69 19.25 -15.29
CA LEU A 115 -12.37 17.88 -15.69
C LEU A 115 -13.58 17.07 -16.17
N ASN A 116 -14.81 17.60 -16.07
CA ASN A 116 -16.06 16.93 -16.48
C ASN A 116 -16.22 16.69 -18.01
N VAL A 117 -15.14 16.77 -18.77
CA VAL A 117 -15.11 16.42 -20.19
C VAL A 117 -15.06 14.90 -20.30
N SER A 118 -15.93 14.30 -21.11
CA SER A 118 -15.98 12.85 -21.34
C SER A 118 -14.57 12.32 -21.64
N SER A 119 -14.01 11.55 -20.71
CA SER A 119 -12.66 11.01 -20.83
C SER A 119 -12.61 10.05 -22.02
N THR A 120 -11.64 10.27 -22.89
CA THR A 120 -11.41 9.40 -24.06
C THR A 120 -10.10 8.67 -23.88
N ASN A 121 -10.06 7.37 -24.17
CA ASN A 121 -8.82 6.61 -24.20
C ASN A 121 -8.04 6.98 -25.47
N VAL A 122 -7.21 8.03 -25.41
CA VAL A 122 -6.51 8.60 -26.56
C VAL A 122 -5.10 7.99 -26.71
N LEU A 123 -4.52 7.43 -25.64
CA LEU A 123 -3.08 7.17 -25.58
C LEU A 123 -2.56 5.84 -26.10
N ARG A 124 -3.35 5.00 -26.79
CA ARG A 124 -2.79 3.81 -27.44
C ARG A 124 -1.76 4.20 -28.52
N GLY A 125 -0.48 4.23 -28.14
CA GLY A 125 0.69 4.27 -29.02
C GLY A 125 1.15 5.64 -29.53
N LYS A 126 0.71 6.77 -28.97
CA LYS A 126 1.02 8.12 -29.52
C LYS A 126 1.96 9.00 -28.70
N ILE A 127 2.31 8.59 -27.49
CA ILE A 127 3.20 9.37 -26.62
C ILE A 127 4.55 8.68 -26.56
N SER A 128 5.58 9.44 -26.92
CA SER A 128 7.00 9.07 -26.87
C SER A 128 7.73 10.11 -26.03
N GLU A 129 8.87 9.72 -25.45
CA GLU A 129 9.78 10.57 -24.68
C GLU A 129 10.05 11.93 -25.35
N ALA A 130 10.21 11.93 -26.67
CA ALA A 130 10.46 13.13 -27.46
C ALA A 130 9.35 14.20 -27.33
N ASN A 131 8.11 13.82 -27.03
CA ASN A 131 7.02 14.77 -26.84
C ASN A 131 7.19 15.57 -25.55
N PHE A 132 7.67 14.94 -24.48
CA PHE A 132 7.83 15.63 -23.19
C PHE A 132 9.07 16.54 -23.17
N ILE A 133 10.10 16.16 -23.91
CA ILE A 133 11.34 16.94 -24.01
C ILE A 133 11.09 18.21 -24.84
N ASN A 134 10.41 18.08 -25.99
CA ASN A 134 10.30 19.16 -26.97
C ASN A 134 9.03 20.01 -26.88
N GLN A 135 7.98 19.54 -26.21
CA GLN A 135 6.69 20.24 -26.14
C GLN A 135 6.26 20.44 -24.70
N SER A 136 5.75 21.62 -24.38
CA SER A 136 5.14 21.89 -23.08
C SER A 136 3.74 21.27 -22.96
N PRO A 137 3.29 20.90 -21.75
CA PRO A 137 1.97 20.31 -21.54
C PRO A 137 0.85 21.26 -21.95
N CYS A 138 -0.01 20.82 -22.87
CA CYS A 138 -1.18 21.58 -23.28
C CYS A 138 -2.43 21.11 -22.51
N PHE A 139 -3.02 22.00 -21.72
CA PHE A 139 -4.16 21.68 -20.85
C PHE A 139 -5.35 21.08 -21.59
N SER A 140 -5.71 21.63 -22.76
CA SER A 140 -6.84 21.14 -23.58
C SER A 140 -6.65 19.71 -24.08
N LYS A 141 -5.40 19.26 -24.23
CA LYS A 141 -5.09 17.89 -24.64
C LYS A 141 -5.11 16.95 -23.44
N ILE A 142 -4.47 17.32 -22.35
CA ILE A 142 -4.26 16.43 -21.18
C ILE A 142 -5.56 16.19 -20.42
N ILE A 143 -6.48 17.17 -20.41
CA ILE A 143 -7.79 17.02 -19.75
C ILE A 143 -8.64 15.88 -20.33
N THR A 144 -8.39 15.51 -21.60
CA THR A 144 -9.13 14.44 -22.28
C THR A 144 -8.64 13.04 -21.92
N TYR A 145 -7.50 12.93 -21.24
CA TYR A 145 -6.89 11.65 -20.89
C TYR A 145 -7.65 10.99 -19.76
N SER A 146 -7.85 9.67 -19.89
CA SER A 146 -8.35 8.85 -18.80
C SER A 146 -7.33 8.78 -17.66
N GLN A 147 -7.77 8.36 -16.47
CA GLN A 147 -6.87 8.20 -15.32
C GLN A 147 -5.73 7.22 -15.62
N GLU A 148 -6.01 6.09 -16.29
CA GLU A 148 -4.97 5.14 -16.71
C GLU A 148 -3.95 5.76 -17.66
N ASP A 149 -4.43 6.61 -18.57
CA ASP A 149 -3.60 7.30 -19.54
C ASP A 149 -2.67 8.32 -18.85
N LYS A 150 -3.16 9.04 -17.82
CA LYS A 150 -2.32 9.93 -16.98
C LYS A 150 -1.23 9.15 -16.25
N ILE A 151 -1.56 7.98 -15.69
CA ILE A 151 -0.59 7.11 -15.00
C ILE A 151 0.46 6.56 -15.97
N LYS A 152 0.06 6.08 -17.15
CA LYS A 152 1.00 5.63 -18.19
C LYS A 152 1.97 6.72 -18.62
N VAL A 153 1.51 7.97 -18.70
CA VAL A 153 2.41 9.10 -18.99
C VAL A 153 3.46 9.26 -17.88
N LEU A 154 3.06 9.14 -16.61
CA LEU A 154 4.01 9.20 -15.50
C LEU A 154 5.00 8.03 -15.54
N GLU A 155 4.56 6.82 -15.91
CA GLU A 155 5.45 5.66 -16.10
C GLU A 155 6.49 5.92 -17.20
N ILE A 156 6.08 6.42 -18.36
CA ILE A 156 7.02 6.76 -19.45
C ILE A 156 8.01 7.84 -19.01
N ILE A 157 7.56 8.83 -18.22
CA ILE A 157 8.45 9.85 -17.68
C ILE A 157 9.45 9.24 -16.69
N ILE A 158 9.03 8.27 -15.87
CA ILE A 158 9.93 7.55 -14.96
C ILE A 158 10.97 6.75 -15.74
N ASP A 159 10.57 5.99 -16.76
CA ASP A 159 11.50 5.25 -17.63
C ASP A 159 12.53 6.18 -18.29
N TYR A 160 12.07 7.37 -18.72
CA TYR A 160 12.97 8.41 -19.22
C TYR A 160 13.94 8.91 -18.14
N LEU A 161 13.45 9.20 -16.93
CA LEU A 161 14.29 9.63 -15.81
C LEU A 161 15.29 8.55 -15.38
N ASP A 162 14.97 7.27 -15.60
CA ASP A 162 15.87 6.14 -15.38
C ASP A 162 16.98 6.06 -16.42
N SER A 163 16.66 6.36 -17.68
CA SER A 163 17.62 6.36 -18.79
C SER A 163 18.63 7.52 -18.76
N LEU A 164 18.37 8.55 -17.97
CA LEU A 164 19.26 9.72 -17.83
C LEU A 164 20.58 9.35 -17.15
N GLU A 165 21.68 9.88 -17.68
CA GLU A 165 23.01 9.77 -17.08
C GLU A 165 23.10 10.55 -15.75
N ASP A 166 23.85 10.01 -14.79
CA ASP A 166 24.06 10.61 -13.48
C ASP A 166 24.66 12.03 -13.62
N GLY A 167 24.02 13.03 -12.99
CA GLY A 167 24.44 14.43 -13.03
C GLY A 167 23.77 15.30 -14.09
N THR A 168 22.90 14.74 -14.94
CA THR A 168 22.09 15.54 -15.87
C THR A 168 20.85 16.11 -15.19
N VAL A 169 20.57 17.40 -15.43
CA VAL A 169 19.33 18.05 -14.97
C VAL A 169 18.25 17.75 -16.00
N PHE A 170 17.11 17.19 -15.56
CA PHE A 170 15.96 17.01 -16.45
C PHE A 170 15.41 18.38 -16.87
N GLY A 171 14.98 18.50 -18.13
CA GLY A 171 14.52 19.78 -18.68
C GLY A 171 13.25 20.33 -18.00
N GLU A 172 13.07 21.65 -18.03
CA GLU A 172 11.91 22.35 -17.43
C GLU A 172 10.55 21.83 -17.95
N ASN A 173 10.52 21.38 -19.22
CA ASN A 173 9.33 20.78 -19.81
C ASN A 173 8.91 19.50 -19.08
N VAL A 174 9.87 18.64 -18.70
CA VAL A 174 9.60 17.39 -17.99
C VAL A 174 9.00 17.67 -16.62
N GLY A 175 9.55 18.64 -15.88
CA GLY A 175 8.97 19.09 -14.61
C GLY A 175 7.56 19.65 -14.76
N SER A 176 7.31 20.40 -15.84
CA SER A 176 5.97 20.91 -16.16
C SER A 176 4.98 19.78 -16.45
N TRP A 177 5.40 18.75 -17.19
CA TRP A 177 4.58 17.56 -17.47
C TRP A 177 4.26 16.78 -16.20
N ILE A 178 5.23 16.58 -15.31
CA ILE A 178 5.03 15.95 -14.00
C ILE A 178 3.98 16.73 -13.20
N TYR A 179 4.15 18.04 -13.07
CA TYR A 179 3.22 18.89 -12.31
C TYR A 179 1.81 18.90 -12.92
N ALA A 180 1.71 18.95 -14.26
CA ALA A 180 0.44 18.87 -14.97
C ALA A 180 -0.27 17.54 -14.74
N MET A 181 0.45 16.41 -14.78
CA MET A 181 -0.15 15.10 -14.51
C MET A 181 -0.59 14.97 -13.05
N LEU A 182 0.25 15.37 -12.10
CA LEU A 182 -0.08 15.30 -10.67
C LEU A 182 -1.30 16.15 -10.29
N SER A 183 -1.43 17.35 -10.86
CA SER A 183 -2.60 18.21 -10.63
C SER A 183 -3.90 17.65 -11.23
N LEU A 184 -3.80 16.86 -12.30
CA LEU A 184 -4.94 16.28 -13.00
C LEU A 184 -5.31 14.87 -12.51
N LEU A 185 -4.53 14.25 -11.62
CA LEU A 185 -4.87 12.93 -11.06
C LEU A 185 -6.14 12.99 -10.23
N ASP A 186 -7.02 12.02 -10.44
CA ASP A 186 -8.25 11.87 -9.65
C ASP A 186 -7.94 11.22 -8.28
N VAL A 187 -8.66 11.61 -7.23
CA VAL A 187 -8.57 11.06 -5.86
C VAL A 187 -9.91 10.44 -5.49
N PRO A 188 -9.97 9.27 -4.84
CA PRO A 188 -8.87 8.52 -4.21
C PRO A 188 -7.98 7.75 -5.21
N LEU A 189 -6.67 7.78 -4.96
CA LEU A 189 -5.67 7.03 -5.73
C LEU A 189 -5.66 5.55 -5.34
N PHE A 190 -5.42 4.67 -6.30
CA PHE A 190 -5.19 3.26 -6.01
C PHE A 190 -3.79 3.02 -5.43
N SER A 191 -3.58 1.87 -4.80
CA SER A 191 -2.27 1.52 -4.23
C SER A 191 -1.15 1.43 -5.28
N SER A 192 -1.49 1.06 -6.53
CA SER A 192 -0.58 1.06 -7.67
C SER A 192 -0.13 2.48 -8.04
N ASP A 193 -1.07 3.41 -8.10
CA ASP A 193 -0.82 4.79 -8.52
C ASP A 193 0.05 5.52 -7.48
N CYS A 194 -0.18 5.23 -6.19
CA CYS A 194 0.66 5.69 -5.10
C CYS A 194 2.11 5.20 -5.22
N HIS A 195 2.33 4.01 -5.78
CA HIS A 195 3.68 3.48 -6.00
C HIS A 195 4.42 4.28 -7.08
N ILE A 196 3.75 4.62 -8.18
CA ILE A 196 4.32 5.45 -9.26
C ILE A 196 4.74 6.83 -8.74
N VAL A 197 3.91 7.49 -7.93
CA VAL A 197 4.26 8.79 -7.32
C VAL A 197 5.47 8.67 -6.38
N ARG A 198 5.57 7.58 -5.62
CA ARG A 198 6.74 7.34 -4.76
C ARG A 198 8.00 7.07 -5.56
N LEU A 199 7.90 6.30 -6.64
CA LEU A 199 9.02 6.01 -7.52
C LEU A 199 9.55 7.31 -8.14
N LEU A 200 8.64 8.18 -8.58
CA LEU A 200 8.98 9.51 -9.06
C LEU A 200 9.76 10.35 -8.02
N ASP A 201 9.34 10.34 -6.74
CA ASP A 201 10.05 11.04 -5.66
C ASP A 201 11.48 10.50 -5.46
N VAL A 202 11.66 9.18 -5.56
CA VAL A 202 12.98 8.53 -5.53
C VAL A 202 13.87 9.01 -6.67
N HIS A 203 13.37 9.11 -7.91
CA HIS A 203 14.18 9.63 -9.03
C HIS A 203 14.52 11.11 -8.85
N HIS A 204 13.59 11.95 -8.38
CA HIS A 204 13.87 13.36 -8.10
C HIS A 204 15.00 13.51 -7.08
N TYR A 205 14.97 12.70 -6.03
CA TYR A 205 16.04 12.69 -5.04
C TYR A 205 17.37 12.21 -5.62
N ARG A 206 17.38 11.15 -6.44
CA ARG A 206 18.59 10.67 -7.13
C ARG A 206 19.21 11.77 -8.02
N CYS A 207 18.40 12.45 -8.82
CA CYS A 207 18.84 13.57 -9.65
C CYS A 207 19.42 14.71 -8.78
N ARG A 208 18.83 14.96 -7.61
CA ARG A 208 19.29 16.02 -6.70
C ARG A 208 20.57 15.65 -5.94
N SER A 209 20.73 14.39 -5.51
CA SER A 209 21.93 13.95 -4.78
C SER A 209 23.16 13.96 -5.70
N THR A 210 23.01 13.57 -6.97
CA THR A 210 24.10 13.65 -7.96
C THR A 210 24.60 15.08 -8.15
N LEU A 211 23.71 16.07 -8.24
CA LEU A 211 24.10 17.50 -8.34
C LEU A 211 24.99 17.94 -7.17
N ILE A 212 24.68 17.51 -5.95
CA ILE A 212 25.46 17.85 -4.75
C ILE A 212 26.89 17.27 -4.87
N HIS A 213 27.03 16.01 -5.27
CA HIS A 213 28.34 15.38 -5.47
C HIS A 213 29.19 16.11 -6.52
N TYR A 214 28.59 16.53 -7.65
CA TYR A 214 29.31 17.28 -8.68
C TYR A 214 29.74 18.68 -8.23
N THR A 215 28.91 19.35 -7.42
CA THR A 215 29.26 20.68 -6.89
C THR A 215 30.33 20.61 -5.80
N CYS A 216 30.29 19.62 -4.91
CA CYS A 216 31.32 19.43 -3.88
C CYS A 216 32.66 18.91 -4.42
N SER A 217 32.67 18.17 -5.54
CA SER A 217 33.93 17.70 -6.15
C SER A 217 34.72 18.79 -6.89
N LYS A 218 34.15 19.98 -7.11
CA LYS A 218 34.79 21.10 -7.82
C LYS A 218 35.35 22.19 -6.89
N TYR A 219 35.24 22.01 -5.58
CA TYR A 219 35.83 22.88 -4.55
C TYR A 219 36.73 22.05 -3.63
#